data_AF-A0A535PJC9-F1
#
_entry.id   AF-A0A535PJC9-F1
#
_cell.length_a   1.000
_cell.length_b   1.000
_cell.length_c   1.000
_cell.angle_alpha   90.00
_cell.angle_beta   90.00
_cell.angle_gamma   90.00
#
_symmetry.space_group_name_H-M   'P 1'
#
loop_
_entity.id
_entity.type
_entity.pdbx_description
1 polymer ?
#
loop_
_entity_poly.entity_id
_entity_poly.type
_entity_poly.pdbx_seq_one_letter_code
_entity_poly.pdbx_strand_id
1 'polypeptide(L)'
;VEMIRALRIARGSATKAKTQAINAIKALVVMAPEEVREQLRELPSVKLVGTCARFRASRIVDPISAVKASLKSLAVRHRALDAEIRELEDQLDDLTSATDPLLRSRFGVGPDTAAALLLAAGDNPARLRSEAAFSMLCGSSPVPASSGQTKRHRLNRGGDRQANSALHRIVMVRLRWHETTQAYMRKRLAEGKSKREVVRCLKRYVAREIYGVLMVRSERR
;
A
#
# COMPACT_ATOMS: atom_id res chain seq x y z
N VAL A 1 4.26 20.07 -2.00
CA VAL A 1 4.24 18.65 -1.57
C VAL A 1 3.78 18.45 -0.11
N GLU A 2 3.85 19.47 0.75
CA GLU A 2 3.52 19.32 2.18
C GLU A 2 2.06 18.96 2.50
N MET A 3 1.07 19.47 1.74
CA MET A 3 -0.34 19.04 1.92
C MET A 3 -0.50 17.52 1.73
N ILE A 4 0.11 16.98 0.67
CA ILE A 4 0.12 15.54 0.38
C ILE A 4 0.82 14.77 1.51
N ARG A 5 1.91 15.33 2.08
CA ARG A 5 2.61 14.72 3.22
C ARG A 5 1.71 14.60 4.44
N ALA A 6 1.04 15.69 4.81
CA ALA A 6 0.16 15.74 5.98
C ALA A 6 -0.97 14.71 5.88
N LEU A 7 -1.71 14.70 4.75
CA LEU A 7 -2.79 13.74 4.53
C LEU A 7 -2.31 12.29 4.55
N ARG A 8 -1.15 12.02 3.95
CA ARG A 8 -0.61 10.66 3.90
C ARG A 8 -0.13 10.15 5.25
N ILE A 9 0.36 11.03 6.12
CA ILE A 9 0.67 10.71 7.53
C ILE A 9 -0.62 10.33 8.27
N ALA A 10 -1.65 11.16 8.18
CA ALA A 10 -2.96 10.89 8.81
C ALA A 10 -3.54 9.56 8.33
N ARG A 11 -3.62 9.35 7.01
CA ARG A 11 -4.12 8.11 6.41
C ARG A 11 -3.32 6.88 6.85
N GLY A 12 -1.99 7.01 6.91
CA GLY A 12 -1.11 5.94 7.37
C GLY A 12 -1.35 5.56 8.83
N SER A 13 -1.62 6.56 9.68
CA SER A 13 -2.01 6.34 11.08
C SER A 13 -3.35 5.60 11.18
N ALA A 14 -4.38 6.10 10.50
CA ALA A 14 -5.71 5.50 10.48
C ALA A 14 -5.69 4.05 9.94
N THR A 15 -4.91 3.78 8.90
CA THR A 15 -4.74 2.42 8.33
C THR A 15 -4.14 1.44 9.35
N LYS A 16 -3.13 1.87 10.12
CA LYS A 16 -2.54 1.05 11.18
C LYS A 16 -3.54 0.77 12.29
N ALA A 17 -4.26 1.80 12.74
CA ALA A 17 -5.28 1.67 13.78
C ALA A 17 -6.43 0.75 13.33
N LYS A 18 -6.87 0.84 12.06
CA LYS A 18 -7.91 -0.03 11.50
C LYS A 18 -7.47 -1.49 11.48
N THR A 19 -6.21 -1.72 11.10
CA THR A 19 -5.58 -3.05 11.12
C THR A 19 -5.52 -3.61 12.54
N GLN A 20 -5.14 -2.80 13.52
CA GLN A 20 -5.13 -3.19 14.92
C GLN A 20 -6.55 -3.56 15.41
N ALA A 21 -7.57 -2.77 15.04
CA ALA A 21 -8.95 -3.02 15.41
C ALA A 21 -9.46 -4.36 14.87
N ILE A 22 -9.24 -4.68 13.58
CA ILE A 22 -9.67 -5.98 13.03
C ILE A 22 -8.91 -7.16 13.64
N ASN A 23 -7.62 -7.01 13.95
CA ASN A 23 -6.84 -8.05 14.61
C ASN A 23 -7.35 -8.31 16.03
N ALA A 24 -7.69 -7.24 16.78
CA ALA A 24 -8.28 -7.36 18.11
C ALA A 24 -9.67 -8.02 18.08
N ILE A 25 -10.50 -7.70 17.08
CA ILE A 25 -11.80 -8.38 16.87
C ILE A 25 -11.58 -9.88 16.67
N LYS A 26 -10.67 -10.27 15.76
CA LYS A 26 -10.38 -11.68 15.48
C LYS A 26 -9.84 -12.41 16.71
N ALA A 27 -8.95 -11.78 17.47
CA ALA A 27 -8.43 -12.35 18.72
C ALA A 27 -9.55 -12.56 19.76
N LEU A 28 -10.45 -11.60 19.92
CA LEU A 28 -11.60 -11.75 20.83
C LEU A 28 -12.55 -12.86 20.38
N VAL A 29 -12.79 -13.03 19.08
CA VAL A 29 -13.61 -14.15 18.56
C VAL A 29 -13.01 -15.50 18.94
N VAL A 30 -11.69 -15.65 18.84
CA VAL A 30 -10.99 -16.88 19.24
C VAL A 30 -11.17 -17.20 20.73
N MET A 31 -11.21 -16.17 21.59
CA MET A 31 -11.36 -16.35 23.04
C MET A 31 -12.81 -16.30 23.54
N ALA A 32 -13.77 -15.95 22.67
CA ALA A 32 -15.16 -15.76 23.05
C ALA A 32 -15.82 -17.07 23.54
N PRO A 33 -16.84 -16.98 24.43
CA PRO A 33 -17.73 -18.10 24.73
C PRO A 33 -18.31 -18.73 23.45
N GLU A 34 -18.56 -20.04 23.48
CA GLU A 34 -18.91 -20.82 22.27
C GLU A 34 -20.16 -20.26 21.57
N GLU A 35 -21.15 -19.80 22.33
CA GLU A 35 -22.39 -19.23 21.81
C GLU A 35 -22.15 -17.99 20.96
N VAL A 36 -21.11 -17.21 21.26
CA VAL A 36 -20.71 -16.04 20.49
C VAL A 36 -19.75 -16.43 19.37
N ARG A 37 -18.83 -17.35 19.63
CA ARG A 37 -17.82 -17.79 18.67
C ARG A 37 -18.45 -18.46 17.45
N GLU A 38 -19.42 -19.34 17.66
CA GLU A 38 -20.12 -20.07 16.58
C GLU A 38 -20.76 -19.11 15.57
N GLN A 39 -21.36 -18.01 16.06
CA GLN A 39 -21.99 -16.99 15.22
C GLN A 39 -21.00 -16.21 14.35
N LEU A 40 -19.71 -16.19 14.72
CA LEU A 40 -18.74 -15.25 14.16
C LEU A 40 -17.58 -15.92 13.40
N ARG A 41 -17.19 -17.15 13.76
CA ARG A 41 -15.93 -17.77 13.31
C ARG A 41 -15.81 -17.94 11.79
N GLU A 42 -16.93 -18.22 11.12
CA GLU A 42 -16.97 -18.43 9.66
C GLU A 42 -17.20 -17.12 8.88
N LEU A 43 -17.41 -15.99 9.57
CA LEU A 43 -17.76 -14.75 8.90
C LEU A 43 -16.52 -14.11 8.23
N PRO A 44 -16.62 -13.71 6.96
CA PRO A 44 -15.56 -12.91 6.33
C PRO A 44 -15.47 -11.55 7.02
N SER A 45 -14.26 -10.96 7.05
CA SER A 45 -13.94 -9.75 7.85
C SER A 45 -14.98 -8.62 7.73
N VAL A 46 -15.52 -8.37 6.52
CA VAL A 46 -16.54 -7.33 6.29
C VAL A 46 -17.85 -7.66 7.00
N LYS A 47 -18.35 -8.90 6.89
CA LYS A 47 -19.55 -9.36 7.59
C LYS A 47 -19.32 -9.46 9.10
N LEU A 48 -18.14 -9.88 9.52
CA LEU A 48 -17.74 -9.96 10.92
C LEU A 48 -17.82 -8.59 11.61
N VAL A 49 -17.12 -7.59 11.06
CA VAL A 49 -17.19 -6.21 11.57
C VAL A 49 -18.62 -5.70 11.55
N GLY A 50 -19.36 -5.99 10.48
CA GLY A 50 -20.74 -5.54 10.34
C GLY A 50 -21.68 -6.12 11.39
N THR A 51 -21.48 -7.39 11.75
CA THR A 51 -22.26 -8.10 12.77
C THR A 51 -21.89 -7.60 14.16
N CYS A 52 -20.59 -7.53 14.48
CA CYS A 52 -20.11 -7.04 15.77
C CYS A 52 -20.58 -5.62 16.08
N ALA A 53 -20.56 -4.72 15.09
CA ALA A 53 -21.02 -3.34 15.25
C ALA A 53 -22.53 -3.23 15.59
N ARG A 54 -23.33 -4.27 15.29
CA ARG A 54 -24.78 -4.32 15.57
C ARG A 54 -25.11 -4.94 16.92
N PHE A 55 -24.14 -5.43 17.69
CA PHE A 55 -24.43 -5.93 19.03
C PHE A 55 -25.08 -4.86 19.90
N ARG A 56 -26.04 -5.28 20.73
CA ARG A 56 -26.73 -4.37 21.65
C ARG A 56 -25.77 -4.02 22.79
N ALA A 57 -25.77 -2.74 23.18
CA ALA A 57 -25.07 -2.31 24.39
C ALA A 57 -25.95 -2.67 25.58
N SER A 58 -25.88 -3.91 26.04
CA SER A 58 -26.51 -4.35 27.28
C SER A 58 -25.62 -4.01 28.47
N ARG A 59 -26.22 -3.92 29.66
CA ARG A 59 -25.47 -3.88 30.93
C ARG A 59 -24.51 -5.09 30.95
N ILE A 60 -23.27 -4.86 31.37
CA ILE A 60 -22.27 -5.93 31.49
C ILE A 60 -22.56 -6.68 32.78
N VAL A 61 -23.05 -7.90 32.66
CA VAL A 61 -23.46 -8.76 33.79
C VAL A 61 -22.82 -10.15 33.74
N ASP A 62 -22.22 -10.50 32.61
CA ASP A 62 -21.63 -11.81 32.34
C ASP A 62 -20.52 -11.72 31.26
N PRO A 63 -19.68 -12.76 31.07
CA PRO A 63 -18.64 -12.77 30.05
C PRO A 63 -19.14 -12.59 28.61
N ILE A 64 -20.32 -13.09 28.25
CA ILE A 64 -20.91 -12.94 26.90
C ILE A 64 -21.22 -11.46 26.63
N SER A 65 -21.85 -10.78 27.59
CA SER A 65 -22.18 -9.36 27.51
C SER A 65 -20.91 -8.50 27.42
N ALA A 66 -19.84 -8.84 28.14
CA ALA A 66 -18.55 -8.16 28.07
C ALA A 66 -17.87 -8.33 26.70
N VAL A 67 -17.87 -9.55 26.15
CA VAL A 67 -17.30 -9.84 24.82
C VAL A 67 -18.09 -9.11 23.73
N LYS A 68 -19.43 -9.16 23.75
CA LYS A 68 -20.28 -8.46 22.78
C LYS A 68 -20.07 -6.95 22.83
N ALA A 69 -19.98 -6.36 24.03
CA ALA A 69 -19.69 -4.93 24.19
C ALA A 69 -18.30 -4.54 23.63
N SER A 70 -17.28 -5.36 23.90
CA SER A 70 -15.92 -5.15 23.40
C SER A 70 -15.82 -5.27 21.87
N LEU A 71 -16.44 -6.31 21.30
CA LEU A 71 -16.53 -6.52 19.85
C LEU A 71 -17.25 -5.36 19.16
N LYS A 72 -18.34 -4.85 19.76
CA LYS A 72 -19.04 -3.67 19.25
C LYS A 72 -18.13 -2.45 19.21
N SER A 73 -17.46 -2.14 20.33
CA SER A 73 -16.57 -0.99 20.44
C SER A 73 -15.46 -1.01 19.37
N LEU A 74 -14.80 -2.15 19.19
CA LEU A 74 -13.76 -2.31 18.17
C LEU A 74 -14.32 -2.22 16.74
N ALA A 75 -15.50 -2.78 16.50
CA ALA A 75 -16.11 -2.78 15.17
C ALA A 75 -16.61 -1.38 14.76
N VAL A 76 -17.16 -0.61 15.70
CA VAL A 76 -17.50 0.81 15.48
C VAL A 76 -16.23 1.60 15.16
N ARG A 77 -15.16 1.42 15.95
CA ARG A 77 -13.87 2.06 15.68
C ARG A 77 -13.32 1.69 14.30
N HIS A 78 -13.36 0.42 13.92
CA HIS A 78 -12.92 -0.04 12.61
C HIS A 78 -13.70 0.65 11.47
N ARG A 79 -15.02 0.81 11.61
CA ARG A 79 -15.87 1.50 10.62
C ARG A 79 -15.56 2.99 10.54
N ALA A 80 -15.38 3.66 11.67
CA ALA A 80 -15.00 5.07 11.69
C ALA A 80 -13.66 5.30 10.99
N LEU A 81 -12.65 4.48 11.30
CA LEU A 81 -11.35 4.53 10.64
C LEU A 81 -11.42 4.19 9.15
N ASP A 82 -12.30 3.28 8.74
CA ASP A 82 -12.52 2.99 7.31
C ASP A 82 -13.11 4.20 6.57
N ALA A 83 -14.04 4.93 7.20
CA ALA A 83 -14.59 6.15 6.63
C ALA A 83 -13.53 7.27 6.54
N GLU A 84 -12.77 7.49 7.62
CA GLU A 84 -11.66 8.46 7.65
C GLU A 84 -10.61 8.16 6.58
N ILE A 85 -10.23 6.89 6.39
CA ILE A 85 -9.28 6.50 5.33
C ILE A 85 -9.82 6.86 3.94
N ARG A 86 -11.11 6.62 3.67
CA ARG A 86 -11.71 6.94 2.36
C ARG A 86 -11.73 8.43 2.10
N GLU A 87 -12.13 9.23 3.09
CA GLU A 87 -12.12 10.68 2.98
C GLU A 87 -10.70 11.22 2.69
N LEU A 88 -9.69 10.71 3.40
CA LEU A 88 -8.30 11.08 3.16
C LEU A 88 -7.78 10.57 1.80
N GLU A 89 -8.30 9.43 1.31
CA GLU A 89 -7.97 8.91 -0.03
C GLU A 89 -8.57 9.79 -1.14
N ASP A 90 -9.79 10.28 -0.96
CA ASP A 90 -10.46 11.20 -1.90
C ASP A 90 -9.70 12.53 -1.97
N GLN A 91 -9.35 13.11 -0.82
CA GLN A 91 -8.54 14.34 -0.77
C GLN A 91 -7.13 14.14 -1.39
N LEU A 92 -6.53 12.96 -1.18
CA LEU A 92 -5.26 12.62 -1.85
C LEU A 92 -5.45 12.47 -3.35
N ASP A 93 -6.58 11.95 -3.83
CA ASP A 93 -6.84 11.81 -5.26
C ASP A 93 -6.91 13.18 -5.93
N ASP A 94 -7.67 14.11 -5.36
CA ASP A 94 -7.78 15.48 -5.86
C ASP A 94 -6.41 16.17 -5.93
N LEU A 95 -5.66 16.15 -4.81
CA LEU A 95 -4.35 16.81 -4.75
C LEU A 95 -3.33 16.17 -5.69
N THR A 96 -3.30 14.84 -5.79
CA THR A 96 -2.32 14.16 -6.65
C THR A 96 -2.65 14.30 -8.12
N SER A 97 -3.94 14.32 -8.48
CA SER A 97 -4.43 14.57 -9.83
C SER A 97 -4.18 16.00 -10.28
N ALA A 98 -4.38 16.99 -9.40
CA ALA A 98 -4.01 18.38 -9.68
C ALA A 98 -2.48 18.59 -9.76
N THR A 99 -1.71 17.92 -8.89
CA THR A 99 -0.25 18.11 -8.81
C THR A 99 0.48 17.51 -10.00
N ASP A 100 0.10 16.31 -10.44
CA ASP A 100 0.76 15.62 -11.55
C ASP A 100 -0.22 14.70 -12.32
N PRO A 101 -1.00 15.27 -13.24
CA PRO A 101 -1.96 14.51 -14.05
C PRO A 101 -1.28 13.44 -14.90
N LEU A 102 -0.05 13.69 -15.37
CA LEU A 102 0.71 12.75 -16.19
C LEU A 102 1.19 11.53 -15.39
N LEU A 103 1.48 11.71 -14.10
CA LEU A 103 1.77 10.61 -13.18
C LEU A 103 0.50 9.82 -12.88
N ARG A 104 -0.60 10.51 -12.58
CA ARG A 104 -1.89 9.87 -12.25
C ARG A 104 -2.49 9.09 -13.42
N SER A 105 -2.21 9.47 -14.67
CA SER A 105 -2.65 8.74 -15.86
C SER A 105 -1.89 7.44 -16.13
N ARG A 106 -0.77 7.18 -15.43
CA ARG A 106 0.01 5.95 -15.63
C ARG A 106 -0.70 4.75 -15.03
N PHE A 107 -0.71 3.65 -15.80
CA PHE A 107 -1.41 2.43 -15.40
C PHE A 107 -0.94 1.93 -14.03
N GLY A 108 -1.89 1.70 -13.13
CA GLY A 108 -1.64 1.18 -11.80
C GLY A 108 -1.11 2.20 -10.79
N VAL A 109 -0.92 3.46 -11.18
CA VAL A 109 -0.72 4.56 -10.25
C VAL A 109 -2.09 4.96 -9.70
N GLY A 110 -2.26 4.85 -8.39
CA GLY A 110 -3.39 5.41 -7.62
C GLY A 110 -2.95 6.56 -6.71
N PRO A 111 -3.88 7.16 -5.94
CA PRO A 111 -3.63 8.35 -5.12
C PRO A 111 -2.45 8.18 -4.15
N ASP A 112 -2.50 7.15 -3.28
CA ASP A 112 -1.45 6.89 -2.30
C ASP A 112 -0.08 6.55 -2.94
N THR A 113 -0.09 5.83 -4.06
CA THR A 113 1.17 5.51 -4.77
C THR A 113 1.76 6.74 -5.45
N ALA A 114 0.91 7.61 -6.03
CA ALA A 114 1.35 8.89 -6.59
C ALA A 114 1.92 9.77 -5.48
N ALA A 115 1.20 9.92 -4.37
CA ALA A 115 1.64 10.67 -3.21
C ALA A 115 3.01 10.20 -2.70
N ALA A 116 3.24 8.88 -2.61
CA ALA A 116 4.53 8.32 -2.22
C ALA A 116 5.67 8.71 -3.16
N LEU A 117 5.44 8.64 -4.47
CA LEU A 117 6.44 8.94 -5.49
C LEU A 117 6.74 10.43 -5.57
N LEU A 118 5.70 11.27 -5.43
CA LEU A 118 5.82 12.73 -5.36
C LEU A 118 6.64 13.17 -4.12
N LEU A 119 6.36 12.56 -2.96
CA LEU A 119 7.10 12.82 -1.73
C LEU A 119 8.57 12.40 -1.83
N ALA A 120 8.82 11.24 -2.45
CA ALA A 120 10.19 10.77 -2.67
C ALA A 120 10.95 11.68 -3.63
N ALA A 121 10.32 12.11 -4.73
CA ALA A 121 10.92 13.07 -5.66
C ALA A 121 11.14 14.46 -5.04
N GLY A 122 10.30 14.84 -4.07
CA GLY A 122 10.33 16.13 -3.39
C GLY A 122 9.78 17.28 -4.25
N ASP A 123 9.82 18.50 -3.69
CA ASP A 123 9.36 19.72 -4.38
C ASP A 123 10.28 20.15 -5.54
N ASN A 124 11.54 19.71 -5.55
CA ASN A 124 12.50 19.97 -6.63
C ASN A 124 12.97 18.66 -7.29
N PRO A 125 12.20 18.14 -8.28
CA PRO A 125 12.58 16.95 -9.04
C PRO A 125 13.88 17.09 -9.82
N ALA A 126 14.33 18.31 -10.15
CA ALA A 126 15.59 18.51 -10.89
C ALA A 126 16.83 18.05 -10.09
N ARG A 127 16.70 17.82 -8.77
CA ARG A 127 17.72 17.13 -7.97
C ARG A 127 17.93 15.66 -8.36
N LEU A 128 16.95 15.05 -9.05
CA LEU A 128 17.05 13.69 -9.58
C LEU A 128 17.85 13.71 -10.88
N ARG A 129 19.18 13.63 -10.74
CA ARG A 129 20.14 13.75 -11.86
C ARG A 129 20.05 12.65 -12.92
N SER A 130 19.38 11.54 -12.64
CA SER A 130 19.17 10.44 -13.61
C SER A 130 18.09 9.45 -13.17
N GLU A 131 17.63 8.65 -14.14
CA GLU A 131 16.78 7.48 -13.91
C GLU A 131 17.40 6.48 -12.91
N ALA A 132 18.73 6.34 -12.93
CA ALA A 132 19.45 5.48 -12.00
C ALA A 132 19.41 6.05 -10.58
N ALA A 133 19.57 7.36 -10.42
CA ALA A 133 19.46 8.04 -9.13
C ALA A 133 18.05 7.86 -8.54
N PHE A 134 17.00 8.03 -9.35
CA PHE A 134 15.63 7.83 -8.87
C PHE A 134 15.34 6.38 -8.43
N SER A 135 15.84 5.38 -9.15
CA SER A 135 15.69 3.99 -8.72
C SER A 135 16.55 3.62 -7.51
N MET A 136 17.71 4.26 -7.32
CA MET A 136 18.48 4.14 -6.09
C MET A 136 17.67 4.69 -4.91
N LEU A 137 17.09 5.88 -5.08
CA LEU A 137 16.23 6.53 -4.10
C LEU A 137 15.01 5.67 -3.76
N CYS A 138 14.33 5.10 -4.76
CA CYS A 138 13.20 4.21 -4.55
C CYS A 138 13.59 2.80 -4.07
N GLY A 139 14.88 2.49 -3.91
CA GLY A 139 15.34 1.15 -3.52
C GLY A 139 15.03 0.03 -4.53
N SER A 140 14.72 0.38 -5.77
CA SER A 140 14.44 -0.58 -6.87
C SER A 140 15.67 -0.92 -7.70
N SER A 141 16.82 -0.30 -7.41
CA SER A 141 18.09 -0.61 -8.06
C SER A 141 18.69 -1.92 -7.54
N PRO A 142 19.19 -2.80 -8.42
CA PRO A 142 19.96 -3.96 -7.99
C PRO A 142 21.32 -3.49 -7.44
N VAL A 143 21.68 -3.93 -6.23
CA VAL A 143 23.01 -3.65 -5.65
C VAL A 143 23.92 -4.84 -5.95
N PRO A 144 25.08 -4.66 -6.61
CA PRO A 144 26.05 -5.73 -6.77
C PRO A 144 26.37 -6.39 -5.42
N ALA A 145 26.35 -7.72 -5.39
CA ALA A 145 26.64 -8.55 -4.22
C ALA A 145 27.65 -9.62 -4.61
N SER A 146 28.76 -9.18 -5.21
CA SER A 146 29.81 -10.04 -5.72
C SER A 146 31.15 -9.32 -5.73
N SER A 147 32.18 -9.97 -5.18
CA SER A 147 33.59 -9.58 -5.27
C SER A 147 34.37 -10.43 -6.29
N GLY A 148 33.70 -11.15 -7.21
CA GLY A 148 34.31 -12.05 -8.19
C GLY A 148 33.43 -12.35 -9.42
N GLN A 149 33.71 -13.45 -10.14
CA GLN A 149 33.11 -13.85 -11.44
C GLN A 149 31.58 -14.12 -11.42
N THR A 150 30.95 -14.24 -10.25
CA THR A 150 29.49 -14.49 -10.14
C THR A 150 28.72 -13.18 -10.05
N LYS A 151 27.94 -12.82 -11.07
CA LYS A 151 27.05 -11.63 -11.05
C LYS A 151 25.81 -11.89 -10.20
N ARG A 152 25.91 -11.72 -8.88
CA ARG A 152 24.74 -11.72 -7.97
C ARG A 152 24.37 -10.30 -7.56
N HIS A 153 23.07 -10.03 -7.50
CA HIS A 153 22.54 -8.74 -7.05
C HIS A 153 21.67 -8.93 -5.82
N ARG A 154 21.92 -8.13 -4.78
CA ARG A 154 21.10 -8.07 -3.56
C ARG A 154 20.04 -6.97 -3.65
N LEU A 155 19.05 -7.09 -2.76
CA LEU A 155 18.03 -6.07 -2.55
C LEU A 155 18.67 -4.79 -1.98
N ASN A 156 18.34 -3.63 -2.55
CA ASN A 156 18.67 -2.35 -1.95
C ASN A 156 17.78 -2.10 -0.73
N ARG A 157 18.39 -2.00 0.46
CA ARG A 157 17.69 -1.74 1.73
C ARG A 157 17.71 -0.26 2.15
N GLY A 158 18.53 0.57 1.51
CA GLY A 158 18.78 1.97 1.89
C GLY A 158 17.87 3.01 1.22
N GLY A 159 17.07 2.62 0.22
CA GLY A 159 16.11 3.53 -0.42
C GLY A 159 14.84 3.78 0.41
N ASP A 160 14.05 4.75 -0.03
CA ASP A 160 12.72 5.08 0.50
C ASP A 160 11.79 3.87 0.38
N ARG A 161 11.41 3.32 1.54
CA ARG A 161 10.56 2.12 1.62
C ARG A 161 9.13 2.37 1.17
N GLN A 162 8.64 3.59 1.31
CA GLN A 162 7.30 3.96 0.90
C GLN A 162 7.25 4.07 -0.63
N ALA A 163 8.23 4.71 -1.27
CA ALA A 163 8.37 4.73 -2.72
C ALA A 163 8.54 3.31 -3.30
N ASN A 164 9.38 2.49 -2.66
CA ASN A 164 9.58 1.09 -3.05
C ASN A 164 8.28 0.25 -2.97
N SER A 165 7.46 0.52 -1.94
CA SER A 165 6.14 -0.10 -1.75
C SER A 165 5.17 0.37 -2.84
N ALA A 166 5.18 1.66 -3.18
CA ALA A 166 4.36 2.21 -4.26
C ALA A 166 4.69 1.55 -5.62
N LEU A 167 5.98 1.44 -5.97
CA LEU A 167 6.43 0.71 -7.16
C LEU A 167 5.95 -0.75 -7.15
N HIS A 168 6.01 -1.41 -5.99
CA HIS A 168 5.52 -2.78 -5.88
C HIS A 168 4.01 -2.87 -6.13
N ARG A 169 3.21 -1.97 -5.55
CA ARG A 169 1.75 -1.96 -5.72
C ARG A 169 1.35 -1.70 -7.17
N ILE A 170 2.02 -0.75 -7.83
CA ILE A 170 1.84 -0.50 -9.28
C ILE A 170 2.11 -1.78 -10.08
N VAL A 171 3.22 -2.49 -9.80
CA VAL A 171 3.55 -3.74 -10.49
C VAL A 171 2.51 -4.83 -10.23
N MET A 172 1.98 -4.97 -9.02
CA MET A 172 0.95 -5.97 -8.73
C MET A 172 -0.36 -5.66 -9.48
N VAL A 173 -0.76 -4.40 -9.56
CA VAL A 173 -1.93 -3.98 -10.35
C VAL A 173 -1.70 -4.25 -11.83
N ARG A 174 -0.53 -3.89 -12.37
CA ARG A 174 -0.15 -4.17 -13.76
C ARG A 174 -0.11 -5.66 -14.07
N LEU A 175 0.38 -6.50 -13.18
CA LEU A 175 0.36 -7.95 -13.38
C LEU A 175 -1.05 -8.53 -13.41
N ARG A 176 -2.02 -7.87 -12.78
CA ARG A 176 -3.41 -8.31 -12.81
C ARG A 176 -4.16 -7.85 -14.05
N TRP A 177 -3.86 -6.64 -14.54
CA TRP A 177 -4.73 -5.95 -15.52
C TRP A 177 -4.00 -5.34 -16.73
N HIS A 178 -2.67 -5.40 -16.81
CA HIS A 178 -1.90 -4.80 -17.91
C HIS A 178 -1.21 -5.89 -18.75
N GLU A 179 -1.73 -6.10 -19.96
CA GLU A 179 -1.34 -7.20 -20.85
C GLU A 179 0.16 -7.22 -21.15
N THR A 180 0.76 -6.06 -21.45
CA THR A 180 2.21 -5.98 -21.74
C THR A 180 3.05 -6.41 -20.54
N THR A 181 2.64 -6.06 -19.32
CA THR A 181 3.36 -6.48 -18.10
C THR A 181 3.18 -7.98 -17.83
N GLN A 182 2.00 -8.53 -18.12
CA GLN A 182 1.76 -9.98 -18.04
C GLN A 182 2.58 -10.76 -19.08
N ALA A 183 2.64 -10.27 -20.32
CA ALA A 183 3.45 -10.86 -21.38
C ALA A 183 4.94 -10.86 -21.01
N TYR A 184 5.45 -9.74 -20.47
CA TYR A 184 6.80 -9.67 -19.95
C TYR A 184 7.03 -10.68 -18.82
N MET A 185 6.07 -10.85 -17.91
CA MET A 185 6.15 -11.84 -16.84
C MET A 185 6.26 -13.26 -17.40
N ARG A 186 5.35 -13.64 -18.31
CA ARG A 186 5.36 -14.96 -18.95
C ARG A 186 6.70 -15.23 -19.65
N LYS A 187 7.18 -14.28 -20.45
CA LYS A 187 8.47 -14.37 -21.15
C LYS A 187 9.62 -14.63 -20.18
N ARG A 188 9.74 -13.84 -19.11
CA ARG A 188 10.87 -13.98 -18.17
C ARG A 188 10.81 -15.24 -17.32
N LEU A 189 9.61 -15.73 -17.01
CA LEU A 189 9.45 -17.02 -16.35
C LEU A 189 9.89 -18.17 -17.28
N ALA A 190 9.57 -18.10 -18.57
CA ALA A 190 10.02 -19.07 -19.58
C ALA A 190 11.55 -19.07 -19.76
N GLU A 191 12.20 -17.92 -19.58
CA GLU A 191 13.66 -17.78 -19.56
C GLU A 191 14.32 -18.27 -18.24
N GLY A 192 13.57 -18.91 -17.34
CA GLY A 192 14.08 -19.51 -16.11
C GLY A 192 14.22 -18.54 -14.92
N LYS A 193 13.75 -17.30 -15.02
CA LYS A 193 13.76 -16.37 -13.87
C LYS A 193 12.69 -16.72 -12.87
N SER A 194 12.99 -16.58 -11.58
CA SER A 194 11.99 -16.69 -10.53
C SER A 194 11.02 -15.50 -10.56
N LYS A 195 9.78 -15.72 -10.13
CA LYS A 195 8.76 -14.66 -9.98
C LYS A 195 9.28 -13.43 -9.23
N ARG A 196 10.10 -13.63 -8.19
CA ARG A 196 10.70 -12.55 -7.40
C ARG A 196 11.69 -11.72 -8.21
N GLU A 197 12.50 -12.34 -9.06
CA GLU A 197 13.44 -11.64 -9.95
C GLU A 197 12.70 -10.84 -11.02
N VAL A 198 11.65 -11.42 -11.61
CA VAL A 198 10.84 -10.71 -12.61
C VAL A 198 10.17 -9.48 -12.01
N VAL A 199 9.59 -9.59 -10.81
CA VAL A 199 9.00 -8.45 -10.09
C VAL A 199 10.04 -7.37 -9.81
N ARG A 200 11.29 -7.71 -9.47
CA ARG A 200 12.37 -6.72 -9.31
C ARG A 200 12.67 -5.98 -10.62
N CYS A 201 12.76 -6.71 -11.74
CA CYS A 201 12.91 -6.09 -13.05
C CYS A 201 11.75 -5.13 -13.36
N LEU A 202 10.50 -5.58 -13.13
CA LEU A 202 9.32 -4.76 -13.36
C LEU A 202 9.32 -3.48 -12.50
N LYS A 203 9.72 -3.56 -11.22
CA LYS A 203 9.86 -2.36 -10.38
C LYS A 203 10.89 -1.38 -10.93
N ARG A 204 12.00 -1.87 -11.48
CA ARG A 204 13.00 -1.01 -12.13
C ARG A 204 12.45 -0.34 -13.39
N TYR A 205 11.68 -1.05 -14.20
CA TYR A 205 11.01 -0.48 -15.38
C TYR A 205 9.97 0.57 -15.01
N VAL A 206 9.14 0.30 -14.00
CA VAL A 206 8.18 1.28 -13.49
C VAL A 206 8.93 2.50 -12.95
N ALA A 207 10.00 2.33 -12.17
CA ALA A 207 10.79 3.46 -11.69
C ALA A 207 11.34 4.32 -12.84
N ARG A 208 11.78 3.71 -13.94
CA ARG A 208 12.22 4.42 -15.15
C ARG A 208 11.10 5.25 -15.78
N GLU A 209 9.95 4.62 -15.99
CA GLU A 209 8.78 5.28 -16.56
C GLU A 209 8.35 6.48 -15.70
N ILE A 210 8.24 6.27 -14.38
CA ILE A 210 7.87 7.32 -13.43
C ILE A 210 8.90 8.46 -13.44
N TYR A 211 10.20 8.16 -13.48
CA TYR A 211 11.22 9.21 -13.58
C TYR A 211 11.01 10.09 -14.81
N GLY A 212 10.78 9.49 -15.99
CA GLY A 212 10.52 10.26 -17.22
C GLY A 212 9.32 11.20 -17.07
N VAL A 213 8.25 10.73 -16.42
CA VAL A 213 7.05 11.55 -16.16
C VAL A 213 7.34 12.72 -15.21
N LEU A 214 8.06 12.46 -14.12
CA LEU A 214 8.39 13.48 -13.12
C LEU A 214 9.29 14.59 -13.70
N MET A 215 10.19 14.25 -14.63
CA MET A 215 11.07 15.24 -15.29
C MET A 215 10.30 16.12 -16.28
N VAL A 216 9.38 15.55 -17.07
CA VAL A 216 8.51 16.34 -17.95
C VAL A 216 7.70 17.37 -17.16
N ARG A 217 7.29 17.04 -15.92
CA ARG A 217 6.63 18.01 -15.05
C ARG A 217 7.56 19.16 -14.64
N SER A 218 8.82 18.88 -14.29
CA SER A 218 9.73 19.94 -13.85
C SER A 218 10.06 20.95 -14.95
N GLU A 219 10.02 20.54 -16.22
CA GLU A 219 10.24 21.41 -17.36
C GLU A 219 9.04 22.33 -17.67
N ARG A 220 7.85 22.02 -17.14
CA ARG A 220 6.61 22.79 -17.36
C ARG A 220 6.31 23.82 -16.27
N ARG A 221 7.10 23.85 -15.20
CA ARG A 221 7.01 24.84 -14.11
C ARG A 221 8.06 25.92 -14.31
#